data_AF-A0A7S0ZKN4-F1
#
_entry.id   AF-A0A7S0ZKN4-F1
#
_cell.length_a   1.000
_cell.length_b   1.000
_cell.length_c   1.000
_cell.angle_alpha   90.00
_cell.angle_beta   90.00
_cell.angle_gamma   90.00
#
_symmetry.space_group_name_H-M   'P 1'
#
loop_
_entity.id
_entity.type
_entity.pdbx_description
1 polymer ?
#
loop_
_entity_poly.entity_id
_entity_poly.type
_entity_poly.pdbx_seq_one_letter_code
_entity_poly.pdbx_strand_id
1 'polypeptide(L)'
;MELKRMQTEEYIAHVRESAGEDSQAYHDLPKIITQGDKARPGYSKVLQPNYTEFHNSKVPPRISDWKFCGSFPSPLKSNPYQTNLGGAFVSDNETVLSDIVSHAKISTISREFMRAGPREFLAFHPDSVKAAVVTCGGLCPGLNSVVREIYASLTKLYGAKNVFGIPMGFRGFYSTEFHIKELTDQSVEY
;
A
#
# COMPACT_ATOMS: atom_id res chain seq x y z
N MET A 1 23.32 24.71 -20.16
CA MET A 1 22.14 24.17 -20.86
C MET A 1 21.38 23.32 -19.86
N GLU A 2 20.26 23.81 -19.39
CA GLU A 2 19.46 23.22 -18.33
C GLU A 2 18.66 22.03 -18.90
N LEU A 3 18.95 20.79 -18.49
CA LEU A 3 18.13 19.64 -18.88
C LEU A 3 16.79 19.73 -18.14
N LYS A 4 15.75 20.23 -18.82
CA LYS A 4 14.37 20.13 -18.33
C LYS A 4 13.98 18.65 -18.25
N ARG A 5 13.60 18.23 -17.05
CA ARG A 5 13.05 16.89 -16.78
C ARG A 5 11.67 16.83 -17.45
N MET A 6 11.54 16.06 -18.53
CA MET A 6 10.27 15.88 -19.23
C MET A 6 9.26 15.14 -18.36
N GLN A 7 7.98 15.51 -18.43
CA GLN A 7 6.92 14.76 -17.78
C GLN A 7 6.81 13.37 -18.42
N THR A 8 6.41 12.35 -17.66
CA THR A 8 6.41 10.95 -18.13
C THR A 8 5.53 10.76 -19.38
N GLU A 9 4.40 11.47 -19.46
CA GLU A 9 3.50 11.42 -20.61
C GLU A 9 4.14 12.02 -21.88
N GLU A 10 4.83 13.15 -21.74
CA GLU A 10 5.56 13.82 -22.83
C GLU A 10 6.71 12.95 -23.35
N TYR A 11 7.41 12.26 -22.45
CA TYR A 11 8.45 11.30 -22.80
C TYR A 11 7.91 10.12 -23.59
N ILE A 12 6.81 9.54 -23.15
CA ILE A 12 6.18 8.41 -23.85
C ILE A 12 5.70 8.86 -25.24
N ALA A 13 5.10 10.05 -25.37
CA ALA A 13 4.68 10.59 -26.66
C ALA A 13 5.86 10.81 -27.62
N HIS A 14 6.93 11.45 -27.14
CA HIS A 14 8.14 11.66 -27.93
C HIS A 14 8.77 10.34 -28.40
N VAL A 15 8.89 9.33 -27.52
CA VAL A 15 9.43 8.02 -27.90
C VAL A 15 8.53 7.30 -28.90
N ARG A 16 7.20 7.45 -28.82
CA ARG A 16 6.28 6.88 -29.82
C ARG A 16 6.39 7.56 -31.19
N GLU A 17 6.67 8.85 -31.25
CA GLU A 17 6.86 9.58 -32.50
C GLU A 17 8.23 9.30 -33.14
N SER A 18 9.26 9.08 -32.32
CA SER A 18 10.64 8.88 -32.77
C SER A 18 11.02 7.42 -33.01
N ALA A 19 10.35 6.48 -32.34
CA ALA A 19 10.60 5.06 -32.50
C ALA A 19 9.55 4.45 -33.45
N GLY A 20 10.02 3.74 -34.50
CA GLY A 20 9.11 3.04 -35.42
C GLY A 20 8.30 1.96 -34.70
N GLU A 21 7.10 1.67 -35.18
CA GLU A 21 6.12 0.77 -34.54
C GLU A 21 6.67 -0.65 -34.27
N ASP A 22 7.63 -1.12 -35.08
CA ASP A 22 8.28 -2.43 -34.95
C ASP A 22 9.51 -2.43 -34.01
N SER A 23 9.85 -1.29 -33.41
CA SER A 23 11.01 -1.20 -32.52
C SER A 23 10.71 -1.74 -31.13
N GLN A 24 11.66 -2.47 -30.55
CA GLN A 24 11.57 -2.97 -29.17
C GLN A 24 11.28 -1.85 -28.16
N ALA A 25 11.88 -0.68 -28.38
CA ALA A 25 11.67 0.51 -27.55
C ALA A 25 10.21 0.99 -27.56
N TYR A 26 9.48 0.83 -28.67
CA TYR A 26 8.06 1.16 -28.76
C TYR A 26 7.19 0.19 -27.93
N HIS A 27 7.51 -1.10 -27.96
CA HIS A 27 6.77 -2.13 -27.23
C HIS A 27 7.00 -2.13 -25.72
N ASP A 28 8.17 -1.69 -25.26
CA ASP A 28 8.54 -1.63 -23.84
C ASP A 28 7.99 -0.37 -23.12
N LEU A 29 7.32 0.53 -23.84
CA LEU A 29 6.69 1.71 -23.24
C LEU A 29 5.52 1.33 -22.33
N PRO A 30 5.42 1.91 -21.12
CA PRO A 30 4.28 1.68 -20.24
C PRO A 30 3.00 2.18 -20.91
N LYS A 31 1.93 1.39 -20.79
CA LYS A 31 0.61 1.79 -21.29
C LYS A 31 0.00 2.79 -20.33
N ILE A 32 -0.16 4.02 -20.78
CA ILE A 32 -0.95 5.03 -20.09
C ILE A 32 -2.41 4.62 -20.23
N ILE A 33 -3.10 4.40 -19.11
CA ILE A 33 -4.53 4.13 -19.07
C ILE A 33 -5.19 5.43 -18.63
N THR A 34 -5.99 6.00 -19.51
CA THR A 34 -6.79 7.20 -19.23
C THR A 34 -8.20 6.82 -18.80
N GLN A 35 -8.84 7.71 -18.05
CA GLN A 35 -10.18 7.49 -17.52
C GLN A 35 -11.19 7.49 -18.68
N GLY A 36 -11.57 6.30 -19.15
CA GLY A 36 -12.49 6.11 -20.28
C GLY A 36 -12.04 5.07 -21.31
N ASP A 37 -10.80 4.58 -21.23
CA ASP A 37 -10.29 3.57 -22.16
C ASP A 37 -11.08 2.25 -22.08
N LYS A 38 -11.57 1.77 -23.22
CA LYS A 38 -12.30 0.49 -23.30
C LYS A 38 -11.33 -0.67 -23.10
N ALA A 39 -11.72 -1.64 -22.27
CA ALA A 39 -10.98 -2.88 -22.09
C ALA A 39 -10.80 -3.60 -23.43
N ARG A 40 -9.62 -4.21 -23.65
CA ARG A 40 -9.35 -4.98 -24.88
C ARG A 40 -10.33 -6.16 -24.98
N PRO A 41 -10.88 -6.46 -26.17
CA PRO A 41 -11.75 -7.62 -26.36
C PRO A 41 -11.00 -8.91 -25.96
N GLY A 42 -11.61 -9.73 -25.10
CA GLY A 42 -10.99 -10.92 -24.49
C GLY A 42 -10.18 -10.66 -23.22
N TYR A 43 -9.95 -9.40 -22.84
CA TYR A 43 -9.26 -9.00 -21.62
C TYR A 43 -10.21 -8.20 -20.72
N SER A 44 -11.24 -8.88 -20.23
CA SER A 44 -12.18 -8.28 -19.28
C SER A 44 -11.80 -8.73 -17.86
N LYS A 45 -11.22 -7.83 -17.07
CA LYS A 45 -11.49 -7.89 -15.62
C LYS A 45 -12.95 -7.45 -15.46
N VAL A 46 -13.89 -8.37 -15.68
CA VAL A 46 -15.28 -8.14 -15.29
C VAL A 46 -15.28 -8.20 -13.76
N LEU A 47 -15.18 -7.03 -13.14
CA LEU A 47 -15.39 -6.83 -11.70
C LEU A 47 -16.90 -6.82 -11.42
N GLN A 48 -17.62 -7.88 -11.82
CA GLN A 48 -19.00 -8.06 -11.39
C GLN A 48 -18.99 -9.04 -10.21
N PRO A 49 -19.19 -8.55 -8.98
CA PRO A 49 -19.40 -9.44 -7.85
C PRO A 49 -20.62 -10.33 -8.13
N ASN A 50 -20.39 -11.64 -8.20
CA ASN A 50 -21.45 -12.61 -8.40
C ASN A 50 -22.12 -12.91 -7.05
N TYR A 51 -23.09 -12.09 -6.64
CA TYR A 51 -23.73 -12.20 -5.33
C TYR A 51 -24.65 -13.42 -5.19
N THR A 52 -24.96 -14.13 -6.28
CA THR A 52 -26.02 -15.16 -6.28
C THR A 52 -25.53 -16.57 -5.94
N GLU A 53 -24.22 -16.85 -5.96
CA GLU A 53 -23.71 -18.22 -5.82
C GLU A 53 -22.60 -18.42 -4.77
N PHE A 54 -22.11 -17.37 -4.12
CA PHE A 54 -21.04 -17.51 -3.12
C PHE A 54 -21.61 -17.60 -1.69
N HIS A 55 -21.67 -18.84 -1.20
CA HIS A 55 -21.89 -19.22 0.19
C HIS A 55 -21.05 -18.37 1.18
N ASN A 56 -21.71 -17.76 2.16
CA ASN A 56 -21.13 -17.26 3.42
C ASN A 56 -19.74 -16.61 3.28
N SER A 57 -19.65 -15.43 2.65
CA SER A 57 -18.41 -14.64 2.67
C SER A 57 -18.01 -14.39 4.13
N LYS A 58 -16.95 -15.07 4.57
CA LYS A 58 -16.33 -14.84 5.87
C LYS A 58 -15.42 -13.63 5.70
N VAL A 59 -15.98 -12.44 5.93
CA VAL A 59 -15.17 -11.22 6.03
C VAL A 59 -14.23 -11.40 7.23
N PRO A 60 -12.93 -11.10 7.11
CA PRO A 60 -12.05 -11.16 8.26
C PRO A 60 -12.53 -10.21 9.36
N PRO A 61 -12.36 -10.58 10.64
CA PRO A 61 -12.78 -9.74 11.74
C PRO A 61 -12.07 -8.39 11.67
N ARG A 62 -12.83 -7.32 11.87
CA ARG A 62 -12.33 -5.96 11.92
C ARG A 62 -11.96 -5.61 13.36
N ILE A 63 -11.01 -4.68 13.52
CA ILE A 63 -10.67 -4.17 14.85
C ILE A 63 -11.88 -3.56 15.58
N SER A 64 -12.82 -2.99 14.82
CA SER A 64 -14.10 -2.48 15.32
C SER A 64 -14.96 -3.54 16.00
N ASP A 65 -14.76 -4.82 15.69
CA ASP A 65 -15.53 -5.93 16.24
C ASP A 65 -15.08 -6.28 17.67
N TRP A 66 -13.87 -5.86 18.05
CA TRP A 66 -13.28 -6.13 19.36
C TRP A 66 -13.12 -4.88 20.22
N LYS A 67 -13.11 -3.69 19.60
CA LYS A 67 -12.94 -2.42 20.31
C LYS A 67 -13.65 -1.29 19.59
N PHE A 68 -14.24 -0.38 20.35
CA PHE A 68 -14.73 0.88 19.80
C PHE A 68 -13.61 1.62 19.05
N CYS A 69 -13.88 1.93 17.80
CA CYS A 69 -12.99 2.66 16.90
C CYS A 69 -13.65 3.97 16.47
N GLY A 70 -12.87 5.03 16.33
CA GLY A 70 -13.36 6.27 15.77
C GLY A 70 -13.44 6.23 14.25
N SER A 71 -13.89 7.33 13.65
CA SER A 71 -13.83 7.57 12.21
C SER A 71 -13.25 8.95 11.99
N PHE A 72 -11.95 9.00 11.66
CA PHE A 72 -11.21 10.24 11.47
C PHE A 72 -10.79 10.37 10.01
N PRO A 73 -10.93 11.54 9.37
CA PRO A 73 -10.48 11.72 8.00
C PRO A 73 -8.98 11.46 7.89
N SER A 74 -8.56 10.71 6.88
CA SER A 74 -7.15 10.40 6.66
C SER A 74 -6.36 11.67 6.31
N PRO A 75 -5.25 11.97 7.02
CA PRO A 75 -4.36 13.09 6.70
C PRO A 75 -3.80 13.02 5.29
N LEU A 76 -3.78 11.80 4.72
CA LEU A 76 -3.40 11.58 3.34
C LEU A 76 -4.27 12.33 2.35
N LYS A 77 -5.52 12.72 2.66
CA LYS A 77 -6.34 13.55 1.76
C LYS A 77 -5.73 14.93 1.50
N SER A 78 -5.00 15.46 2.48
CA SER A 78 -4.46 16.83 2.48
C SER A 78 -2.93 16.88 2.45
N ASN A 79 -2.25 15.73 2.38
CA ASN A 79 -0.79 15.68 2.53
C ASN A 79 -0.06 16.02 1.21
N PRO A 80 0.81 17.06 1.16
CA PRO A 80 1.55 17.44 -0.04
C PRO A 80 2.62 16.42 -0.47
N TYR A 81 3.00 15.45 0.37
CA TYR A 81 3.92 14.35 0.03
C TYR A 81 3.25 13.21 -0.78
N GLN A 82 2.03 13.41 -1.26
CA GLN A 82 1.21 12.46 -2.04
C GLN A 82 1.79 12.03 -3.41
N THR A 83 2.88 12.63 -3.87
CA THR A 83 3.24 12.75 -5.29
C THR A 83 3.42 11.44 -6.09
N ASN A 84 3.44 10.27 -5.45
CA ASN A 84 3.63 8.98 -6.16
C ASN A 84 2.62 7.86 -5.81
N LEU A 85 1.58 8.12 -5.02
CA LEU A 85 0.64 7.06 -4.54
C LEU A 85 -0.65 6.90 -5.37
N GLY A 86 -0.82 7.67 -6.46
CA GLY A 86 -1.95 7.50 -7.38
C GLY A 86 -3.33 7.88 -6.81
N GLY A 87 -3.41 8.56 -5.66
CA GLY A 87 -4.63 9.22 -5.16
C GLY A 87 -5.85 8.34 -4.85
N ALA A 88 -5.80 7.02 -5.07
CA ALA A 88 -6.94 6.14 -4.89
C ALA A 88 -6.91 5.48 -3.52
N PHE A 89 -7.74 5.98 -2.60
CA PHE A 89 -8.05 5.24 -1.37
C PHE A 89 -8.66 3.89 -1.74
N VAL A 90 -8.28 2.87 -0.97
CA VAL A 90 -8.81 1.51 -1.12
C VAL A 90 -10.10 1.41 -0.31
N SER A 91 -11.10 0.73 -0.83
CA SER A 91 -12.37 0.53 -0.10
C SER A 91 -12.21 -0.43 1.07
N ASP A 92 -13.03 -0.26 2.10
CA ASP A 92 -13.05 -1.12 3.29
C ASP A 92 -13.39 -2.58 2.99
N ASN A 93 -14.04 -2.86 1.86
CA ASN A 93 -14.43 -4.21 1.44
C ASN A 93 -13.69 -4.67 0.17
N GLU A 94 -12.66 -3.94 -0.25
CA GLU A 94 -11.93 -4.32 -1.46
C GLU A 94 -11.05 -5.54 -1.21
N THR A 95 -11.20 -6.57 -2.06
CA THR A 95 -10.45 -7.82 -1.99
C THR A 95 -9.64 -8.07 -3.25
N VAL A 96 -8.62 -8.93 -3.13
CA VAL A 96 -7.78 -9.43 -4.22
C VAL A 96 -7.93 -10.95 -4.27
N LEU A 97 -8.17 -11.48 -5.45
CA LEU A 97 -8.23 -12.93 -5.69
C LEU A 97 -6.83 -13.54 -5.62
N SER A 98 -6.68 -14.60 -4.82
CA SER A 98 -5.47 -15.41 -4.75
C SER A 98 -5.21 -16.14 -6.07
N ASP A 99 -6.28 -16.76 -6.58
CA ASP A 99 -6.21 -17.70 -7.69
C ASP A 99 -6.95 -17.08 -8.87
N ILE A 100 -6.20 -16.59 -9.85
CA ILE A 100 -6.73 -15.99 -11.09
C ILE A 100 -6.63 -17.05 -12.19
N VAL A 101 -7.64 -17.92 -12.26
CA VAL A 101 -7.67 -19.06 -13.20
C VAL A 101 -8.56 -18.71 -14.40
N SER A 102 -8.02 -18.83 -15.62
CA SER A 102 -8.76 -18.70 -16.87
C SER A 102 -8.93 -20.06 -17.55
N HIS A 103 -10.00 -20.23 -18.35
CA HIS A 103 -10.31 -21.47 -19.09
C HIS A 103 -10.41 -22.74 -18.22
N ALA A 104 -10.86 -22.59 -16.97
CA ALA A 104 -11.06 -23.73 -16.08
C ALA A 104 -12.15 -24.67 -16.65
N LYS A 105 -11.82 -25.95 -16.81
CA LYS A 105 -12.79 -26.98 -17.25
C LYS A 105 -13.69 -27.46 -16.11
N ILE A 106 -13.30 -27.19 -14.86
CA ILE A 106 -13.95 -27.61 -13.63
C ILE A 106 -14.14 -26.35 -12.79
N SER A 107 -15.29 -26.21 -12.12
CA SER A 107 -15.55 -25.11 -11.18
C SER A 107 -14.51 -25.09 -10.07
N THR A 108 -13.90 -23.93 -9.83
CA THR A 108 -12.92 -23.73 -8.76
C THR A 108 -13.51 -22.83 -7.67
N ILE A 109 -13.10 -23.07 -6.42
CA ILE A 109 -13.31 -22.14 -5.31
C ILE A 109 -12.07 -21.27 -5.25
N SER A 110 -12.22 -19.96 -5.43
CA SER A 110 -11.12 -19.00 -5.26
C SER A 110 -11.11 -18.45 -3.85
N ARG A 111 -9.92 -18.09 -3.37
CA ARG A 111 -9.72 -17.41 -2.08
C ARG A 111 -9.54 -15.92 -2.34
N GLU A 112 -10.10 -15.10 -1.47
CA GLU A 112 -9.92 -13.65 -1.52
C GLU A 112 -9.18 -13.15 -0.29
N PHE A 113 -8.34 -12.14 -0.48
CA PHE A 113 -7.62 -11.44 0.60
C PHE A 113 -7.96 -9.96 0.59
N MET A 114 -8.08 -9.34 1.76
CA MET A 114 -8.33 -7.90 1.86
C MET A 114 -7.18 -7.12 1.22
N ARG A 115 -7.51 -6.16 0.36
CA ARG A 115 -6.52 -5.32 -0.31
C ARG A 115 -5.91 -4.34 0.70
N ALA A 116 -4.59 -4.39 0.86
CA ALA A 116 -3.85 -3.39 1.63
C ALA A 116 -3.83 -2.03 0.90
N GLY A 117 -3.82 -0.94 1.66
CA GLY A 117 -3.73 0.42 1.10
C GLY A 117 -4.30 1.48 2.04
N PRO A 118 -4.12 2.77 1.71
CA PRO A 118 -4.67 3.86 2.50
C PRO A 118 -6.20 3.82 2.49
N ARG A 119 -6.82 4.14 3.63
CA ARG A 119 -8.27 4.28 3.78
C ARG A 119 -8.64 5.74 3.95
N GLU A 120 -9.83 6.11 3.47
CA GLU A 120 -10.33 7.49 3.57
C GLU A 120 -10.54 7.93 5.02
N PHE A 121 -10.90 6.96 5.88
CA PHE A 121 -11.14 7.15 7.29
C PHE A 121 -10.24 6.20 8.10
N LEU A 122 -9.75 6.70 9.23
CA LEU A 122 -8.86 6.01 10.16
C LEU A 122 -9.61 5.68 11.45
N ALA A 123 -9.28 4.53 12.03
CA ALA A 123 -9.81 4.09 13.32
C ALA A 123 -9.29 4.94 14.51
N PHE A 124 -8.10 5.53 14.36
CA PHE A 124 -7.41 6.29 15.40
C PHE A 124 -7.02 7.67 14.88
N HIS A 125 -7.18 8.69 15.72
CA HIS A 125 -6.69 10.02 15.41
C HIS A 125 -5.15 10.03 15.51
N PRO A 126 -4.40 10.53 14.51
CA PRO A 126 -2.94 10.42 14.51
C PRO A 126 -2.24 10.98 15.75
N ASP A 127 -2.72 12.10 16.29
CA ASP A 127 -2.18 12.69 17.54
C ASP A 127 -2.35 11.80 18.78
N SER A 128 -3.31 10.87 18.76
CA SER A 128 -3.57 9.96 19.88
C SER A 128 -2.76 8.66 19.79
N VAL A 129 -2.11 8.41 18.65
CA VAL A 129 -1.38 7.17 18.40
C VAL A 129 -0.03 7.19 19.11
N LYS A 130 0.25 6.12 19.86
CA LYS A 130 1.58 5.75 20.35
C LYS A 130 1.96 4.42 19.71
N ALA A 131 2.93 4.46 18.79
CA ALA A 131 3.35 3.29 18.04
C ALA A 131 4.63 2.69 18.62
N ALA A 132 4.70 1.37 18.71
CA ALA A 132 5.92 0.64 19.06
C ALA A 132 6.31 -0.27 17.89
N VAL A 133 7.56 -0.12 17.43
CA VAL A 133 8.16 -0.94 16.37
C VAL A 133 9.12 -1.92 17.02
N VAL A 134 8.90 -3.20 16.79
CA VAL A 134 9.71 -4.29 17.31
C VAL A 134 10.08 -5.23 16.18
N THR A 135 11.33 -5.71 16.19
CA THR A 135 11.81 -6.70 15.23
C THR A 135 12.16 -7.98 15.99
N CYS A 136 11.57 -9.09 15.59
CA CYS A 136 11.74 -10.39 16.25
C CYS A 136 12.38 -11.40 15.29
N GLY A 137 13.13 -12.36 15.86
CA GLY A 137 13.79 -13.41 15.08
C GLY A 137 15.22 -13.06 14.66
N GLY A 138 15.71 -13.72 13.62
CA GLY A 138 17.04 -13.47 13.06
C GLY A 138 17.12 -12.16 12.28
N LEU A 139 18.33 -11.62 12.14
CA LEU A 139 18.58 -10.43 11.33
C LEU A 139 18.51 -10.78 9.83
N CYS A 140 17.87 -9.91 9.06
CA CYS A 140 17.73 -10.03 7.61
C CYS A 140 18.17 -8.71 6.95
N PRO A 141 18.89 -8.74 5.81
CA PRO A 141 19.16 -7.53 5.04
C PRO A 141 17.87 -6.76 4.72
N GLY A 142 17.86 -5.45 4.95
CA GLY A 142 16.71 -4.57 4.68
C GLY A 142 15.81 -4.29 5.89
N LEU A 143 16.05 -4.92 7.05
CA LEU A 143 15.24 -4.68 8.26
C LEU A 143 15.24 -3.20 8.68
N ASN A 144 16.39 -2.52 8.62
CA ASN A 144 16.49 -1.10 8.94
C ASN A 144 15.70 -0.23 7.96
N SER A 145 15.69 -0.59 6.67
CA SER A 145 14.89 0.09 5.66
C SER A 145 13.40 -0.05 5.97
N VAL A 146 12.95 -1.24 6.39
CA VAL A 146 11.56 -1.44 6.82
C VAL A 146 11.22 -0.57 8.04
N VAL A 147 12.10 -0.53 9.07
CA VAL A 147 11.89 0.32 10.25
C VAL A 147 11.82 1.80 9.87
N ARG A 148 12.71 2.27 9.00
CA ARG A 148 12.72 3.66 8.50
C ARG A 148 11.43 4.02 7.79
N GLU A 149 10.95 3.17 6.88
CA GLU A 149 9.74 3.44 6.11
C GLU A 149 8.47 3.36 6.98
N ILE A 150 8.44 2.48 7.99
CA ILE A 150 7.37 2.47 9.00
C ILE A 150 7.37 3.76 9.80
N TYR A 151 8.53 4.20 10.30
CA TYR A 151 8.66 5.47 11.02
C TYR A 151 8.23 6.65 10.16
N ALA A 152 8.74 6.77 8.94
CA ALA A 152 8.41 7.85 8.01
C ALA A 152 6.92 7.85 7.65
N SER A 153 6.31 6.68 7.47
CA SER A 153 4.86 6.58 7.23
C SER A 153 4.07 7.11 8.42
N LEU A 154 4.40 6.67 9.64
CA LEU A 154 3.71 7.12 10.84
C LEU A 154 3.86 8.62 11.07
N THR A 155 5.07 9.15 10.96
CA THR A 155 5.35 10.56 11.30
C THR A 155 5.06 11.52 10.14
N LYS A 156 5.60 11.28 8.95
CA LYS A 156 5.53 12.21 7.80
C LYS A 156 4.23 12.08 7.01
N LEU A 157 3.69 10.86 6.88
CA LEU A 157 2.46 10.65 6.13
C LEU A 157 1.20 10.85 6.98
N TYR A 158 1.21 10.29 8.20
CA TYR A 158 0.05 10.30 9.10
C TYR A 158 0.13 11.32 10.24
N GLY A 159 1.31 11.86 10.58
CA GLY A 159 1.43 12.88 11.64
C GLY A 159 1.46 12.34 13.07
N ALA A 160 1.73 11.04 13.26
CA ALA A 160 1.91 10.47 14.59
C ALA A 160 3.17 11.06 15.26
N LYS A 161 3.04 11.47 16.52
CA LYS A 161 4.13 12.15 17.26
C LYS A 161 4.98 11.21 18.11
N ASN A 162 4.45 10.04 18.44
CA ASN A 162 5.01 9.15 19.47
C ASN A 162 5.31 7.80 18.84
N VAL A 163 6.57 7.58 18.41
CA VAL A 163 7.01 6.32 17.81
C VAL A 163 8.22 5.79 18.56
N PHE A 164 8.14 4.55 19.02
CA PHE A 164 9.13 3.92 19.88
C PHE A 164 9.71 2.66 19.23
N GLY A 165 11.01 2.45 19.37
CA GLY A 165 11.73 1.23 19.01
C GLY A 165 11.92 0.35 20.23
N ILE A 166 11.53 -0.92 20.10
CA ILE A 166 11.66 -1.92 21.15
C ILE A 166 12.91 -2.78 20.87
N PRO A 167 13.95 -2.68 21.70
CA PRO A 167 15.19 -3.44 21.51
C PRO A 167 14.99 -4.92 21.84
N MET A 168 15.78 -5.80 21.21
CA MET A 168 15.86 -7.23 21.57
C MET A 168 14.54 -8.00 21.46
N GLY A 169 13.72 -7.69 20.46
CA GLY A 169 12.46 -8.38 20.19
C GLY A 169 11.45 -8.23 21.32
N PHE A 170 10.61 -9.24 21.54
CA PHE A 170 9.59 -9.17 22.59
C PHE A 170 10.16 -9.05 24.01
N ARG A 171 11.42 -9.47 24.24
CA ARG A 171 12.11 -9.32 25.53
C ARG A 171 12.23 -7.85 25.94
N GLY A 172 12.35 -6.93 24.98
CA GLY A 172 12.43 -5.49 25.25
C GLY A 172 11.18 -4.88 25.88
N PHE A 173 10.03 -5.56 25.83
CA PHE A 173 8.80 -5.04 26.47
C PHE A 173 8.77 -5.25 27.99
N TYR A 174 9.41 -6.31 28.49
CA TYR A 174 9.28 -6.72 29.89
C TYR A 174 10.61 -6.83 30.64
N SER A 175 11.74 -6.79 29.94
CA SER A 175 13.06 -6.78 30.58
C SER A 175 13.43 -5.37 31.03
N THR A 176 13.91 -5.24 32.27
CA THR A 176 14.44 -3.99 32.82
C THR A 176 15.86 -3.67 32.33
N GLU A 177 16.50 -4.60 31.63
CA GLU A 177 17.85 -4.43 31.09
C GLU A 177 17.88 -3.51 29.87
N PHE A 178 16.75 -3.38 29.18
CA PHE A 178 16.66 -2.62 27.94
C PHE A 178 15.72 -1.43 28.09
N HIS A 179 16.11 -0.31 27.50
CA HIS A 179 15.32 0.91 27.52
C HIS A 179 14.61 1.05 26.16
N ILE A 180 13.31 1.31 26.21
CA ILE A 180 12.54 1.68 25.03
C ILE A 180 13.12 2.96 24.46
N LYS A 181 13.44 2.96 23.16
CA LYS A 181 14.05 4.10 22.49
C LYS A 181 12.98 4.89 21.73
N GLU A 182 12.92 6.19 21.91
CA GLU A 182 12.13 7.04 21.01
C GLU A 182 12.81 7.11 19.64
N LEU A 183 12.05 6.84 18.58
CA LEU A 183 12.55 6.94 17.22
C LEU A 183 12.42 8.39 16.75
N THR A 184 13.51 8.91 16.22
CA THR A 184 13.65 10.23 15.59
C THR A 184 14.20 10.07 14.18
N ASP A 185 14.14 11.12 13.35
CA ASP A 185 14.70 11.08 11.98
C ASP A 185 16.17 10.66 11.99
N GLN A 186 16.98 11.20 12.90
CA GLN A 186 18.39 10.84 13.05
C GLN A 186 18.59 9.36 13.45
N SER A 187 17.64 8.79 14.19
CA SER A 187 17.75 7.41 14.68
C SER A 187 17.48 6.35 13.59
N VAL A 188 16.85 6.74 12.47
CA VAL A 188 16.45 5.83 11.39
C VAL A 188 17.15 6.14 10.05
N GLU A 189 18.03 7.14 10.02
CA GLU A 189 18.75 7.57 8.80
C GLU A 189 19.84 6.60 8.36
N TYR A 190 20.30 5.69 9.23
CA TYR A 190 21.47 4.82 9.02
C TYR A 190 21.14 3.32 8.92
#